data_AF-A0AAU6F2U4-F1
#
_entry.id   AF-A0AAU6F2U4-F1
#
_cell.length_a   1.000
_cell.length_b   1.000
_cell.length_c   1.000
_cell.angle_alpha   90.00
_cell.angle_beta   90.00
_cell.angle_gamma   90.00
#
_symmetry.space_group_name_H-M   'P 1'
#
loop_
_entity.id
_entity.type
_entity.pdbx_description
1 polymer ?
#
loop_
_entity_poly.entity_id
_entity_poly.type
_entity_poly.pdbx_seq_one_letter_code
_entity_poly.pdbx_strand_id
1 'polypeptide(L)'
;MNSLRQRLDHLLRGRLRTAVAAALAGLLIGATVTAWQTDAFASDDSFCWGALDQSDVTALFHTPKNVKSAELPVVNSDLSTGNLNGSCRLSRRTWQVTATAHQLSSQYGGASGLWADEFLSARLTPLGGGLSGMASDTRAWLALPEDCTGDIDAYEGPDVVDLAMGSANPGHKVDPEDRAAMARAVVKLVNRVIADQGCRGTVADPSGHLPAVPAYLDEKPGDLCGIKGLALTSNQRKDTDLGRALVAGGTGPVRTCEFTSPSGRPRLRLMTVTDPHLAGIYYNTLLYGGTRIENTMGSGIVRPDLAAFRADCQTGRTLFLVQTEDSRQAATVKALLPRYAAAEATRIGCGPPRITVPR
;
A
#
# COMPACT_ATOMS: atom_id res chain seq x y z
N MET A 1 8.36 64.99 -11.32
CA MET A 1 9.44 65.97 -11.53
C MET A 1 10.34 65.90 -10.30
N ASN A 2 11.35 65.03 -10.35
CA ASN A 2 12.78 65.38 -10.54
C ASN A 2 13.29 66.31 -9.43
N SER A 3 14.38 66.04 -8.71
CA SER A 3 15.42 65.03 -8.87
C SER A 3 16.41 65.27 -7.73
N LEU A 4 16.44 64.41 -6.71
CA LEU A 4 17.58 64.28 -5.80
C LEU A 4 17.93 62.78 -5.69
N ARG A 5 18.27 62.25 -6.85
CA ARG A 5 19.00 61.00 -7.05
C ARG A 5 20.48 61.29 -6.82
N GLN A 6 21.15 60.31 -6.20
CA GLN A 6 22.47 59.82 -6.58
C GLN A 6 23.60 60.85 -6.67
N ARG A 7 24.57 60.71 -5.75
CA ARG A 7 26.01 60.67 -6.02
C ARG A 7 26.74 60.90 -4.71
N LEU A 8 27.31 59.84 -4.15
CA LEU A 8 28.64 59.88 -3.54
C LEU A 8 29.05 58.44 -3.15
N ASP A 9 28.99 57.56 -4.15
CA ASP A 9 29.96 56.49 -4.28
C ASP A 9 31.29 57.15 -4.66
N HIS A 10 32.23 57.20 -3.71
CA HIS A 10 33.68 57.15 -3.89
C HIS A 10 34.36 57.78 -2.67
N LEU A 11 35.55 57.25 -2.34
CA LEU A 11 36.36 57.52 -1.15
C LEU A 11 35.99 56.54 -0.03
N LEU A 12 36.65 55.39 0.12
CA LEU A 12 38.06 55.31 0.49
C LEU A 12 38.63 53.94 0.10
N ARG A 13 39.38 53.91 -1.01
CA ARG A 13 40.50 52.98 -1.20
C ARG A 13 41.68 53.53 -0.40
N GLY A 14 42.38 52.68 0.36
CA GLY A 14 43.67 53.11 0.92
C GLY A 14 44.27 52.15 1.92
N ARG A 15 44.88 51.08 1.41
CA ARG A 15 45.77 50.15 2.12
C ARG A 15 46.80 50.86 3.01
N LEU A 16 46.94 50.41 4.25
CA LEU A 16 48.20 50.47 4.99
C LEU A 16 48.39 49.17 5.77
N ARG A 17 49.57 48.58 5.58
CA ARG A 17 50.01 47.25 5.98
C ARG A 17 50.66 47.29 7.37
N THR A 18 50.55 46.14 8.06
CA THR A 18 51.52 45.55 9.03
C THR A 18 51.84 46.32 10.31
N ALA A 19 51.96 45.75 11.51
CA ALA A 19 51.69 44.42 12.06
C ALA A 19 52.03 44.55 13.56
N VAL A 20 51.14 44.23 14.50
CA VAL A 20 51.52 44.01 15.90
C VAL A 20 50.62 42.94 16.53
N ALA A 21 51.30 41.95 17.11
CA ALA A 21 50.90 41.05 18.20
C ALA A 21 49.90 39.93 17.91
N ALA A 22 50.50 38.76 17.68
CA ALA A 22 49.95 37.46 18.04
C ALA A 22 49.51 37.42 19.51
N ALA A 23 48.23 37.14 19.73
CA ALA A 23 47.67 36.44 20.88
C ALA A 23 46.21 36.15 20.55
N LEU A 24 45.70 34.96 20.91
CA LEU A 24 44.37 34.42 20.61
C LEU A 24 44.26 33.65 19.28
N ALA A 25 45.26 32.80 19.00
CA ALA A 25 45.01 31.53 18.34
C ALA A 25 44.89 30.46 19.44
N GLY A 26 43.67 30.16 19.86
CA GLY A 26 43.41 29.15 20.89
C GLY A 26 42.01 29.25 21.43
N LEU A 27 41.20 28.22 21.14
CA LEU A 27 39.81 28.03 21.54
C LEU A 27 38.80 29.01 20.92
N LEU A 28 38.18 28.60 19.80
CA LEU A 28 36.73 28.67 19.54
C LEU A 28 36.39 28.09 18.15
N ILE A 29 36.96 26.91 17.82
CA ILE A 29 36.46 26.02 16.76
C ILE A 29 36.48 24.63 17.39
N GLY A 30 35.41 24.27 18.09
CA GLY A 30 35.42 23.05 18.89
C GLY A 30 34.12 22.77 19.62
N ALA A 31 32.97 23.05 18.99
CA ALA A 31 31.68 22.49 19.34
C ALA A 31 30.70 22.92 18.24
N THR A 32 29.99 21.95 17.63
CA THR A 32 28.87 22.08 16.67
C THR A 32 29.11 21.63 15.22
N VAL A 33 29.91 20.59 14.96
CA VAL A 33 29.73 19.77 13.73
C VAL A 33 30.19 18.31 13.94
N THR A 34 29.63 17.57 14.91
CA THR A 34 29.87 16.11 15.02
C THR A 34 28.65 15.29 15.45
N ALA A 35 27.43 15.83 15.36
CA ALA A 35 26.22 15.08 15.74
C ALA A 35 25.67 14.12 14.67
N TRP A 36 26.39 13.86 13.57
CA TRP A 36 25.88 13.04 12.46
C TRP A 36 26.80 11.86 12.07
N GLN A 37 27.88 11.57 12.82
CA GLN A 37 28.83 10.53 12.42
C GLN A 37 29.37 9.62 13.53
N THR A 38 28.69 9.46 14.65
CA THR A 38 29.02 8.39 15.60
C THR A 38 27.75 7.69 16.11
N ASP A 39 27.24 6.77 15.31
CA ASP A 39 26.88 5.43 15.80
C ASP A 39 27.75 4.43 15.03
N ALA A 40 28.99 4.36 15.50
CA ALA A 40 29.98 3.42 15.05
C ALA A 40 29.87 2.16 15.92
N PHE A 41 29.31 1.10 15.33
CA PHE A 41 29.51 -0.31 15.70
C PHE A 41 29.02 -0.76 17.08
N ALA A 42 27.71 -0.66 17.33
CA ALA A 42 27.03 -1.80 17.94
C ALA A 42 26.65 -2.73 16.78
N SER A 43 27.22 -3.93 16.73
CA SER A 43 26.64 -5.02 15.91
C SER A 43 25.37 -5.49 16.59
N ASP A 44 24.35 -4.64 16.65
CA ASP A 44 23.03 -5.15 16.90
C ASP A 44 22.65 -5.91 15.63
N ASP A 45 22.58 -7.24 15.72
CA ASP A 45 22.14 -8.16 14.67
C ASP A 45 20.64 -7.97 14.32
N SER A 46 20.16 -6.73 14.45
CA SER A 46 18.78 -6.31 14.29
C SER A 46 18.69 -5.21 13.22
N PHE A 47 17.60 -5.25 12.48
CA PHE A 47 17.35 -4.44 11.30
C PHE A 47 15.92 -3.89 11.36
N CYS A 48 15.69 -2.77 10.68
CA CYS A 48 14.41 -2.09 10.57
C CYS A 48 13.78 -1.78 11.93
N TRP A 49 14.27 -0.71 12.55
CA TRP A 49 13.88 -0.27 13.89
C TRP A 49 14.13 -1.35 14.94
N GLY A 50 15.10 -2.24 14.70
CA GLY A 50 15.38 -3.40 15.55
C GLY A 50 14.27 -4.46 15.59
N ALA A 51 13.38 -4.50 14.60
CA ALA A 51 12.27 -5.47 14.53
C ALA A 51 12.69 -6.82 13.94
N LEU A 52 13.61 -6.81 12.98
CA LEU A 52 14.01 -7.98 12.20
C LEU A 52 15.38 -8.46 12.63
N ASP A 53 15.50 -9.74 12.94
CA ASP A 53 16.79 -10.35 13.27
C ASP A 53 17.49 -10.92 12.01
N GLN A 54 18.72 -11.40 12.18
CA GLN A 54 19.49 -12.02 11.11
C GLN A 54 18.79 -13.21 10.43
N SER A 55 17.95 -13.96 11.16
CA SER A 55 17.20 -15.09 10.60
C SER A 55 16.06 -14.62 9.70
N ASP A 56 15.39 -13.52 10.07
CA ASP A 56 14.37 -12.89 9.22
C ASP A 56 14.99 -12.35 7.93
N VAL A 57 16.13 -11.66 8.04
CA VAL A 57 16.87 -11.16 6.87
C VAL A 57 17.36 -12.31 5.99
N THR A 58 17.78 -13.43 6.61
CA THR A 58 18.13 -14.64 5.86
C THR A 58 16.94 -15.19 5.10
N ALA A 59 15.76 -15.25 5.72
CA ALA A 59 14.55 -15.73 5.07
C ALA A 59 14.14 -14.83 3.90
N LEU A 60 14.27 -13.51 4.02
CA LEU A 60 13.91 -12.54 2.98
C LEU A 60 14.91 -12.47 1.80
N PHE A 61 16.19 -12.76 2.02
CA PHE A 61 17.24 -12.66 0.99
C PHE A 61 17.83 -14.02 0.57
N HIS A 62 17.36 -15.12 1.18
CA HIS A 62 17.96 -16.47 1.22
C HIS A 62 19.42 -16.54 1.71
N THR A 63 20.10 -15.40 1.83
CA THR A 63 21.49 -15.26 2.24
C THR A 63 21.69 -13.91 2.94
N PRO A 64 22.10 -13.87 4.22
CA PRO A 64 22.12 -12.61 4.97
C PRO A 64 23.42 -11.83 4.82
N LYS A 65 24.45 -12.42 4.19
CA LYS A 65 25.77 -11.79 4.07
C LYS A 65 25.69 -10.52 3.24
N ASN A 66 26.22 -9.43 3.81
CA ASN A 66 26.34 -8.09 3.20
C ASN A 66 25.01 -7.36 2.96
N VAL A 67 23.98 -7.66 3.76
CA VAL A 67 22.76 -6.83 3.80
C VAL A 67 23.06 -5.55 4.58
N LYS A 68 22.65 -4.41 4.02
CA LYS A 68 22.75 -3.08 4.67
C LYS A 68 21.36 -2.56 4.97
N SER A 69 21.20 -1.93 6.14
CA SER A 69 19.99 -1.18 6.48
C SER A 69 20.19 0.33 6.33
N ALA A 70 19.13 1.03 5.94
CA ALA A 70 19.02 2.48 6.00
C ALA A 70 17.61 2.82 6.46
N GLU A 71 17.48 3.59 7.54
CA GLU A 71 16.23 3.72 8.28
C GLU A 71 15.90 5.18 8.57
N LEU A 72 14.61 5.52 8.42
CA LEU A 72 14.00 6.71 8.98
C LEU A 72 13.13 6.25 10.17
N PRO A 73 13.27 6.86 11.35
CA PRO A 73 12.52 6.45 12.53
C PRO A 73 11.02 6.56 12.29
N VAL A 74 10.25 5.69 12.93
CA VAL A 74 8.79 5.78 12.93
C VAL A 74 8.39 6.94 13.82
N VAL A 75 7.79 7.95 13.23
CA VAL A 75 7.26 9.11 13.95
C VAL A 75 5.75 9.16 13.81
N ASN A 76 5.07 9.49 14.90
CA ASN A 76 3.68 9.90 14.91
C ASN A 76 3.65 11.41 15.18
N SER A 77 3.00 12.18 14.31
CA SER A 77 2.97 13.64 14.44
C SER A 77 1.70 14.07 15.17
N ASP A 78 1.83 14.56 16.39
CA ASP A 78 0.72 15.01 17.26
C ASP A 78 -0.12 16.21 16.72
N LEU A 79 0.24 16.77 15.57
CA LEU A 79 -0.40 17.97 15.01
C LEU A 79 -1.60 17.62 14.13
N SER A 80 -2.73 17.20 14.71
CA SER A 80 -4.10 17.21 14.11
C SER A 80 -4.33 16.57 12.72
N THR A 81 -3.29 16.04 12.08
CA THR A 81 -3.29 15.36 10.77
C THR A 81 -2.36 14.15 10.85
N GLY A 82 -2.36 13.45 12.00
CA GLY A 82 -1.42 12.40 12.35
C GLY A 82 -1.23 11.41 11.21
N ASN A 83 -0.09 11.48 10.56
CA ASN A 83 0.31 10.52 9.55
C ASN A 83 1.49 9.77 10.15
N LEU A 84 1.26 8.50 10.50
CA LEU A 84 2.35 7.56 10.75
C LEU A 84 3.35 7.69 9.59
N ASN A 85 4.64 7.80 9.90
CA ASN A 85 5.66 7.84 8.87
C ASN A 85 6.95 7.22 9.38
N GLY A 86 7.41 6.19 8.70
CA GLY A 86 8.72 5.59 8.89
C GLY A 86 9.07 4.78 7.66
N SER A 87 10.37 4.64 7.37
CA SER A 87 10.81 3.67 6.37
C SER A 87 12.10 2.96 6.79
N CYS A 88 12.23 1.70 6.38
CA CYS A 88 13.45 0.94 6.46
C CYS A 88 13.75 0.34 5.09
N ARG A 89 15.00 0.43 4.65
CA ARG A 89 15.46 -0.18 3.42
C ARG A 89 16.59 -1.15 3.69
N LEU A 90 16.32 -2.43 3.45
CA LEU A 90 17.32 -3.49 3.41
C LEU A 90 17.82 -3.65 1.98
N SER A 91 19.13 -3.63 1.77
CA SER A 91 19.71 -3.69 0.44
C SER A 91 20.90 -4.63 0.37
N ARG A 92 20.97 -5.37 -0.74
CA ARG A 92 22.09 -6.26 -1.08
C ARG A 92 22.26 -6.34 -2.59
N ARG A 93 23.37 -5.82 -3.11
CA ARG A 93 23.65 -5.76 -4.56
C ARG A 93 22.45 -5.18 -5.33
N THR A 94 21.75 -6.00 -6.12
CA THR A 94 20.59 -5.63 -6.93
C THR A 94 19.25 -5.94 -6.26
N TRP A 95 19.27 -6.51 -5.04
CA TRP A 95 18.07 -6.86 -4.28
C TRP A 95 17.80 -5.83 -3.19
N GLN A 96 16.53 -5.47 -3.04
CA GLN A 96 16.08 -4.51 -2.04
C GLN A 96 14.74 -4.95 -1.46
N VAL A 97 14.62 -4.85 -0.14
CA VAL A 97 13.37 -4.93 0.60
C VAL A 97 13.16 -3.58 1.28
N THR A 98 11.97 -3.01 1.12
CA THR A 98 11.59 -1.73 1.75
C THR A 98 10.41 -2.01 2.66
N ALA A 99 10.52 -1.62 3.92
CA ALA A 99 9.40 -1.56 4.85
C ALA A 99 8.99 -0.10 5.04
N THR A 100 7.69 0.17 5.03
CA THR A 100 7.15 1.52 5.25
C THR A 100 6.05 1.43 6.30
N ALA A 101 6.08 2.32 7.29
CA ALA A 101 5.01 2.51 8.24
C ALA A 101 4.29 3.81 7.85
N HIS A 102 3.03 3.74 7.45
CA HIS A 102 2.29 4.93 7.03
C HIS A 102 0.77 4.81 7.12
N GLN A 103 0.08 5.96 7.15
CA GLN A 103 -1.38 5.98 6.99
C GLN A 103 -1.76 5.76 5.53
N LEU A 104 -2.73 4.89 5.27
CA LEU A 104 -3.40 4.83 3.98
C LEU A 104 -4.39 5.98 3.89
N SER A 105 -4.18 6.92 2.97
CA SER A 105 -5.16 7.98 2.71
C SER A 105 -5.76 7.85 1.32
N SER A 106 -6.91 8.48 1.10
CA SER A 106 -7.55 8.50 -0.22
C SER A 106 -6.73 9.20 -1.30
N GLN A 107 -5.71 9.98 -0.94
CA GLN A 107 -4.77 10.60 -1.86
C GLN A 107 -3.69 9.60 -2.35
N TYR A 108 -3.26 8.67 -1.49
CA TYR A 108 -2.17 7.73 -1.76
C TYR A 108 -2.64 6.30 -2.08
N GLY A 109 -3.71 5.84 -1.45
CA GLY A 109 -4.28 4.50 -1.60
C GLY A 109 -5.33 4.38 -2.70
N GLY A 110 -6.18 5.41 -2.90
CA GLY A 110 -7.30 5.35 -3.84
C GLY A 110 -7.16 6.16 -5.13
N ALA A 111 -6.49 7.32 -5.10
CA ALA A 111 -6.47 8.26 -6.24
C ALA A 111 -5.28 8.08 -7.20
N SER A 112 -4.09 7.69 -6.70
CA SER A 112 -2.94 7.34 -7.55
C SER A 112 -2.88 5.85 -7.92
N GLY A 113 -3.66 5.00 -7.23
CA GLY A 113 -3.86 3.57 -7.53
C GLY A 113 -2.65 2.67 -7.25
N LEU A 114 -1.44 3.21 -7.10
CA LEU A 114 -0.20 2.41 -7.05
C LEU A 114 -0.15 1.47 -5.84
N TRP A 115 -0.51 1.93 -4.65
CA TRP A 115 -0.50 1.06 -3.46
C TRP A 115 -1.52 -0.06 -3.59
N ALA A 116 -2.77 0.25 -3.92
CA ALA A 116 -3.81 -0.76 -4.10
C ALA A 116 -3.53 -1.69 -5.29
N ASP A 117 -2.87 -1.20 -6.33
CA ASP A 117 -2.44 -2.00 -7.47
C ASP A 117 -1.41 -3.06 -7.08
N GLU A 118 -0.50 -2.76 -6.15
CA GLU A 118 0.50 -3.70 -5.66
C GLU A 118 -0.01 -4.58 -4.52
N PHE A 119 -0.57 -3.96 -3.47
CA PHE A 119 -0.87 -4.58 -2.18
C PHE A 119 -2.28 -5.15 -2.05
N LEU A 120 -3.20 -4.81 -2.96
CA LEU A 120 -4.51 -5.46 -3.06
C LEU A 120 -4.64 -6.35 -4.32
N SER A 121 -3.52 -6.67 -4.96
CA SER A 121 -3.51 -7.54 -6.14
C SER A 121 -3.93 -8.98 -5.82
N ALA A 122 -4.32 -9.74 -6.84
CA ALA A 122 -4.73 -11.15 -6.68
C ALA A 122 -3.56 -12.06 -6.25
N ARG A 123 -2.32 -11.56 -6.24
CA ARG A 123 -1.15 -12.28 -5.73
C ARG A 123 -1.11 -12.33 -4.21
N LEU A 124 -1.70 -11.35 -3.53
CA LEU A 124 -1.72 -11.34 -2.08
C LEU A 124 -2.91 -12.14 -1.57
N THR A 125 -2.70 -12.82 -0.46
CA THR A 125 -3.73 -13.57 0.25
C THR A 125 -3.76 -13.15 1.70
N PRO A 126 -4.94 -13.16 2.35
CA PRO A 126 -5.06 -12.77 3.74
C PRO A 126 -4.07 -13.51 4.64
N LEU A 127 -3.62 -12.84 5.70
CA LEU A 127 -2.78 -13.46 6.74
C LEU A 127 -3.57 -14.46 7.60
N GLY A 128 -4.91 -14.38 7.59
CA GLY A 128 -5.77 -15.24 8.41
C GLY A 128 -5.94 -14.71 9.84
N GLY A 129 -6.60 -15.48 10.70
CA GLY A 129 -6.74 -15.15 12.13
C GLY A 129 -7.51 -13.87 12.45
N GLY A 130 -8.29 -13.34 11.50
CA GLY A 130 -8.99 -12.06 11.66
C GLY A 130 -8.11 -10.82 11.45
N LEU A 131 -6.85 -10.98 11.05
CA LEU A 131 -5.95 -9.87 10.78
C LEU A 131 -6.35 -9.11 9.51
N SER A 132 -6.37 -7.78 9.58
CA SER A 132 -6.50 -6.92 8.40
C SER A 132 -5.12 -6.74 7.74
N GLY A 133 -4.70 -7.77 7.01
CA GLY A 133 -3.42 -7.80 6.32
C GLY A 133 -3.35 -8.93 5.30
N MET A 134 -2.45 -8.79 4.33
CA MET A 134 -2.26 -9.76 3.26
C MET A 134 -0.78 -9.92 2.92
N ALA A 135 -0.41 -11.08 2.37
CA ALA A 135 0.95 -11.37 1.92
C ALA A 135 0.99 -12.19 0.62
N SER A 136 2.01 -11.91 -0.18
CA SER A 136 2.54 -12.70 -1.29
C SER A 136 4.03 -12.99 -1.02
N ASP A 137 4.70 -13.58 -2.01
CA ASP A 137 6.15 -13.84 -2.03
C ASP A 137 7.02 -12.57 -2.10
N THR A 138 6.45 -11.43 -2.48
CA THR A 138 7.20 -10.18 -2.74
C THR A 138 6.58 -8.94 -2.12
N ARG A 139 5.36 -9.05 -1.58
CA ARG A 139 4.63 -7.97 -0.92
C ARG A 139 3.97 -8.50 0.34
N ALA A 140 3.97 -7.72 1.41
CA ALA A 140 3.11 -7.95 2.57
C ALA A 140 2.67 -6.63 3.16
N TRP A 141 1.51 -6.60 3.79
CA TRP A 141 1.06 -5.46 4.57
C TRP A 141 0.16 -5.93 5.70
N LEU A 142 0.12 -5.14 6.77
CA LEU A 142 -0.74 -5.38 7.93
C LEU A 142 -1.12 -4.03 8.55
N ALA A 143 -2.41 -3.84 8.78
CA ALA A 143 -2.92 -2.71 9.52
C ALA A 143 -2.52 -2.81 11.00
N LEU A 144 -2.23 -1.66 11.61
CA LEU A 144 -2.11 -1.56 13.05
C LEU A 144 -3.49 -1.86 13.69
N PRO A 145 -3.51 -2.48 14.88
CA PRO A 145 -4.74 -2.67 15.65
C PRO A 145 -5.45 -1.34 15.95
N GLU A 146 -6.79 -1.33 15.91
CA GLU A 146 -7.60 -0.13 16.16
C GLU A 146 -7.35 0.48 17.55
N ASP A 147 -7.03 -0.34 18.55
CA ASP A 147 -6.70 0.12 19.90
C ASP A 147 -5.36 0.86 19.98
N CYS A 148 -4.54 0.79 18.91
CA CYS A 148 -3.29 1.53 18.76
C CYS A 148 -3.46 2.83 17.98
N THR A 149 -4.33 2.84 16.96
CA THR A 149 -4.54 3.99 16.06
C THR A 149 -5.66 4.92 16.51
N GLY A 150 -6.55 4.44 17.37
CA GLY A 150 -7.80 5.12 17.71
C GLY A 150 -8.85 4.99 16.60
N ASP A 151 -9.97 5.69 16.78
CA ASP A 151 -11.08 5.69 15.82
C ASP A 151 -10.65 6.37 14.52
N ILE A 152 -10.54 5.58 13.46
CA ILE A 152 -10.25 6.06 12.10
C ILE A 152 -11.53 6.65 11.51
N ASP A 153 -11.48 7.86 10.94
CA ASP A 153 -12.62 8.40 10.19
C ASP A 153 -12.93 7.44 9.03
N ALA A 154 -14.21 7.20 8.78
CA ALA A 154 -14.69 6.25 7.79
C ALA A 154 -14.42 6.67 6.32
N TYR A 155 -13.62 7.72 6.12
CA TYR A 155 -13.11 8.26 4.86
C TYR A 155 -11.58 8.21 4.75
N GLU A 156 -10.90 7.80 5.83
CA GLU A 156 -9.48 7.54 5.90
C GLU A 156 -9.24 6.03 5.87
N GLY A 157 -8.02 5.63 5.50
CA GLY A 157 -7.58 4.25 5.59
C GLY A 157 -6.79 4.00 6.86
N PRO A 158 -6.51 2.73 7.16
CA PRO A 158 -5.77 2.36 8.36
C PRO A 158 -4.31 2.81 8.29
N ASP A 159 -3.70 2.98 9.45
CA ASP A 159 -2.25 2.92 9.55
C ASP A 159 -1.79 1.50 9.26
N VAL A 160 -0.82 1.37 8.35
CA VAL A 160 -0.28 0.09 7.93
C VAL A 160 1.23 0.09 8.05
N VAL A 161 1.77 -1.12 8.21
CA VAL A 161 3.13 -1.40 7.81
C VAL A 161 3.08 -2.27 6.57
N ASP A 162 3.76 -1.84 5.51
CA ASP A 162 3.95 -2.62 4.29
C ASP A 162 5.42 -2.99 4.06
N LEU A 163 5.62 -4.07 3.31
CA LEU A 163 6.90 -4.59 2.87
C LEU A 163 6.86 -4.84 1.37
N ALA A 164 7.85 -4.33 0.67
CA ALA A 164 8.02 -4.49 -0.77
C ALA A 164 9.42 -4.96 -1.15
N MET A 165 9.48 -6.07 -1.88
CA MET A 165 10.69 -6.66 -2.45
C MET A 165 10.66 -6.58 -3.98
N GLY A 166 11.64 -5.88 -4.58
CA GLY A 166 11.75 -5.76 -6.04
C GLY A 166 10.46 -5.27 -6.74
N SER A 167 10.29 -5.61 -8.02
CA SER A 167 9.01 -5.45 -8.71
C SER A 167 8.09 -6.65 -8.44
N ALA A 168 6.78 -6.42 -8.37
CA ALA A 168 5.80 -7.50 -8.33
C ALA A 168 5.91 -8.29 -9.66
N ASN A 169 6.48 -9.50 -9.62
CA ASN A 169 6.67 -10.29 -10.83
C ASN A 169 5.39 -11.08 -11.15
N PRO A 170 4.58 -10.66 -12.14
CA PRO A 170 3.20 -11.12 -12.26
C PRO A 170 3.08 -12.55 -12.81
N GLY A 171 4.13 -13.04 -13.48
CA GLY A 171 4.09 -14.28 -14.25
C GLY A 171 4.48 -15.55 -13.51
N HIS A 172 4.96 -15.45 -12.26
CA HIS A 172 5.41 -16.61 -11.49
C HIS A 172 4.38 -17.02 -10.45
N LYS A 173 4.30 -18.33 -10.17
CA LYS A 173 3.51 -18.83 -9.04
C LYS A 173 4.06 -18.22 -7.74
N VAL A 174 3.17 -17.87 -6.82
CA VAL A 174 3.56 -17.39 -5.49
C VAL A 174 4.28 -18.50 -4.74
N ASP A 175 5.51 -18.24 -4.31
CA ASP A 175 6.26 -19.16 -3.47
C ASP A 175 5.71 -19.15 -2.02
N PRO A 176 5.26 -20.30 -1.48
CA PRO A 176 4.70 -20.36 -0.12
C PRO A 176 5.71 -20.07 0.99
N GLU A 177 6.98 -20.42 0.83
CA GLU A 177 8.03 -20.20 1.84
C GLU A 177 8.39 -18.71 1.91
N ASP A 178 8.58 -18.07 0.76
CA ASP A 178 8.85 -16.62 0.69
C ASP A 178 7.67 -15.83 1.22
N ARG A 179 6.43 -16.25 0.90
CA ARG A 179 5.23 -15.64 1.47
C ARG A 179 5.19 -15.76 2.99
N ALA A 180 5.57 -16.91 3.54
CA ALA A 180 5.63 -17.10 4.98
C ALA A 180 6.69 -16.19 5.63
N ALA A 181 7.84 -15.98 4.97
CA ALA A 181 8.86 -15.03 5.40
C ALA A 181 8.34 -13.58 5.39
N MET A 182 7.68 -13.15 4.31
CA MET A 182 7.07 -11.82 4.21
C MET A 182 5.98 -11.58 5.27
N ALA A 183 5.13 -12.58 5.49
CA ALA A 183 4.07 -12.54 6.52
C ALA A 183 4.65 -12.43 7.95
N ARG A 184 5.69 -13.19 8.26
CA ARG A 184 6.38 -13.11 9.56
C ARG A 184 7.04 -11.75 9.75
N ALA A 185 7.74 -11.27 8.72
CA ALA A 185 8.44 -9.98 8.78
C ALA A 185 7.48 -8.81 9.00
N VAL A 186 6.33 -8.78 8.31
CA VAL A 186 5.37 -7.67 8.48
C VAL A 186 4.78 -7.64 9.88
N VAL A 187 4.51 -8.80 10.47
CA VAL A 187 4.01 -8.90 11.85
C VAL A 187 5.05 -8.46 12.87
N LYS A 188 6.33 -8.84 12.69
CA LYS A 188 7.42 -8.35 13.55
C LYS A 188 7.57 -6.83 13.49
N LEU A 189 7.50 -6.25 12.29
CA LEU A 189 7.56 -4.79 12.13
C LEU A 189 6.35 -4.08 12.75
N VAL A 190 5.13 -4.59 12.55
CA VAL A 190 3.92 -4.07 13.21
C VAL A 190 4.05 -4.14 14.72
N ASN A 191 4.50 -5.27 15.27
CA ASN A 191 4.72 -5.40 16.71
C ASN A 191 5.76 -4.42 17.23
N ARG A 192 6.78 -4.09 16.43
CA ARG A 192 7.74 -3.05 16.78
C ARG A 192 7.09 -1.67 16.83
N VAL A 193 6.29 -1.32 15.82
CA VAL A 193 5.54 -0.06 15.79
C VAL A 193 4.57 0.04 16.98
N ILE A 194 3.81 -1.01 17.28
CA ILE A 194 2.92 -1.09 18.45
C ILE A 194 3.71 -0.80 19.74
N ALA A 195 4.87 -1.45 19.92
CA ALA A 195 5.69 -1.27 21.12
C ALA A 195 6.27 0.15 21.22
N ASP A 196 6.79 0.71 20.12
CA ASP A 196 7.37 2.06 20.09
C ASP A 196 6.30 3.15 20.32
N GLN A 197 5.05 2.91 19.91
CA GLN A 197 3.91 3.80 20.18
C GLN A 197 3.33 3.62 21.59
N GLY A 198 3.83 2.66 22.39
CA GLY A 198 3.29 2.35 23.71
C GLY A 198 1.90 1.73 23.70
N CYS A 199 1.48 1.18 22.56
CA CYS A 199 0.22 0.47 22.40
C CYS A 199 0.24 -0.87 23.16
N ARG A 200 -0.94 -1.38 23.53
CA ARG A 200 -1.07 -2.67 24.22
C ARG A 200 -1.22 -3.81 23.21
N GLY A 201 -0.83 -5.01 23.64
CA GLY A 201 -1.01 -6.23 22.86
C GLY A 201 0.12 -6.52 21.87
N THR A 202 0.03 -7.69 21.23
CA THR A 202 0.92 -8.12 20.15
C THR A 202 0.12 -8.92 19.14
N VAL A 203 0.53 -8.83 17.88
CA VAL A 203 0.01 -9.66 16.80
C VAL A 203 0.79 -10.96 16.76
N ALA A 204 0.07 -12.09 16.80
CA ALA A 204 0.67 -13.41 16.70
C ALA A 204 1.21 -13.66 15.29
N ASP A 205 2.30 -14.43 15.21
CA ASP A 205 2.89 -14.84 13.94
C ASP A 205 1.94 -15.76 13.15
N PRO A 206 1.49 -15.36 11.94
CA PRO A 206 0.50 -16.11 11.17
C PRO A 206 1.12 -17.23 10.32
N SER A 207 2.46 -17.32 10.23
CA SER A 207 3.16 -18.18 9.26
C SER A 207 2.79 -19.66 9.32
N GLY A 208 2.40 -20.17 10.50
CA GLY A 208 1.95 -21.56 10.67
C GLY A 208 0.52 -21.87 10.21
N HIS A 209 -0.29 -20.83 9.92
CA HIS A 209 -1.73 -20.97 9.66
C HIS A 209 -2.18 -20.12 8.45
N LEU A 210 -1.26 -19.79 7.55
CA LEU A 210 -1.57 -19.01 6.37
C LEU A 210 -2.59 -19.74 5.49
N PRO A 211 -3.65 -19.06 5.00
CA PRO A 211 -4.51 -19.59 3.95
C PRO A 211 -3.71 -20.01 2.72
N ALA A 212 -4.30 -20.86 1.87
CA ALA A 212 -3.66 -21.28 0.62
C ALA A 212 -3.25 -20.08 -0.27
N VAL A 213 -2.13 -20.21 -0.96
CA VAL A 213 -1.66 -19.23 -1.95
C VAL A 213 -2.69 -19.05 -3.09
N PRO A 214 -2.63 -17.93 -3.84
CA PRO A 214 -3.51 -17.72 -4.99
C PRO A 214 -3.45 -18.86 -6.00
N ALA A 215 -4.57 -19.11 -6.66
CA ALA A 215 -4.69 -20.16 -7.67
C ALA A 215 -5.14 -19.60 -9.00
N TYR A 216 -4.55 -20.12 -10.08
CA TYR A 216 -5.09 -19.92 -11.42
C TYR A 216 -6.33 -20.80 -11.61
N LEU A 217 -7.41 -20.20 -12.09
CA LEU A 217 -8.65 -20.91 -12.38
C LEU A 217 -8.75 -21.26 -13.86
N ASP A 218 -9.24 -22.48 -14.11
CA ASP A 218 -9.73 -22.90 -15.41
C ASP A 218 -11.24 -22.59 -15.47
N GLU A 219 -11.55 -21.38 -15.94
CA GLU A 219 -12.92 -20.87 -15.95
C GLU A 219 -13.85 -21.71 -16.82
N LYS A 220 -15.01 -22.07 -16.27
CA LYS A 220 -16.08 -22.72 -17.04
C LYS A 220 -16.72 -21.71 -17.99
N PRO A 221 -17.30 -22.17 -19.12
CA PRO A 221 -18.10 -21.29 -19.98
C PRO A 221 -19.23 -20.62 -19.19
N GLY A 222 -19.28 -19.29 -19.21
CA GLY A 222 -20.30 -18.51 -18.50
C GLY A 222 -19.94 -18.11 -17.06
N ASP A 223 -18.77 -18.51 -16.57
CA ASP A 223 -18.24 -18.11 -15.27
C ASP A 223 -17.01 -17.18 -15.45
N LEU A 224 -16.76 -16.37 -14.43
CA LEU A 224 -15.63 -15.45 -14.37
C LEU A 224 -15.19 -15.32 -12.92
N CYS A 225 -13.90 -15.49 -12.65
CA CYS A 225 -13.32 -15.46 -11.31
C CYS A 225 -13.92 -16.51 -10.36
N GLY A 226 -14.37 -17.63 -10.91
CA GLY A 226 -15.11 -18.66 -10.17
C GLY A 226 -16.51 -18.21 -9.70
N ILE A 227 -17.02 -17.06 -10.18
CA ILE A 227 -18.36 -16.57 -9.88
C ILE A 227 -19.33 -17.10 -10.92
N LYS A 228 -20.27 -17.95 -10.47
CA LYS A 228 -21.25 -18.59 -11.33
C LYS A 228 -22.13 -17.58 -12.07
N GLY A 229 -22.19 -17.68 -13.39
CA GLY A 229 -23.06 -16.83 -14.22
C GLY A 229 -22.59 -15.37 -14.36
N LEU A 230 -21.42 -15.02 -13.80
CA LEU A 230 -20.73 -13.79 -14.15
C LEU A 230 -19.96 -14.06 -15.44
N ALA A 231 -20.49 -13.62 -16.57
CA ALA A 231 -19.96 -13.92 -17.89
C ALA A 231 -19.69 -12.64 -18.68
N LEU A 232 -18.57 -12.63 -19.40
CA LEU A 232 -18.35 -11.68 -20.48
C LEU A 232 -19.12 -12.13 -21.72
N THR A 233 -19.67 -11.17 -22.46
CA THR A 233 -20.21 -11.43 -23.79
C THR A 233 -19.10 -11.82 -24.75
N SER A 234 -19.44 -12.49 -25.86
CA SER A 234 -18.44 -12.93 -26.86
C SER A 234 -17.59 -11.78 -27.42
N ASN A 235 -18.16 -10.58 -27.56
CA ASN A 235 -17.43 -9.40 -28.02
C ASN A 235 -16.45 -8.92 -26.94
N GLN A 236 -16.92 -8.76 -25.69
CA GLN A 236 -16.08 -8.38 -24.56
C GLN A 236 -14.92 -9.37 -24.36
N ARG A 237 -15.15 -10.68 -24.52
CA ARG A 237 -14.09 -11.68 -24.36
C ARG A 237 -13.02 -11.58 -25.46
N LYS A 238 -13.42 -11.26 -26.69
CA LYS A 238 -12.49 -11.04 -27.81
C LYS A 238 -11.66 -9.77 -27.60
N ASP A 239 -12.31 -8.70 -27.13
CA ASP A 239 -11.66 -7.40 -26.94
C ASP A 239 -10.65 -7.42 -25.79
N THR A 240 -10.83 -8.29 -24.80
CA THR A 240 -9.97 -8.33 -23.61
C THR A 240 -8.87 -9.39 -23.65
N ASP A 241 -8.90 -10.37 -24.57
CA ASP A 241 -7.92 -11.49 -24.67
C ASP A 241 -7.54 -12.06 -23.29
N LEU A 242 -8.55 -12.49 -22.53
CA LEU A 242 -8.34 -12.86 -21.15
C LEU A 242 -7.68 -14.25 -21.07
N GLY A 243 -6.46 -14.29 -20.54
CA GLY A 243 -5.81 -15.52 -20.13
C GLY A 243 -6.50 -16.19 -18.95
N ARG A 244 -5.73 -16.88 -18.10
CA ARG A 244 -6.28 -17.51 -16.88
C ARG A 244 -6.46 -16.49 -15.78
N ALA A 245 -7.57 -16.58 -15.05
CA ALA A 245 -7.82 -15.77 -13.87
C ALA A 245 -6.92 -16.24 -12.72
N LEU A 246 -6.23 -15.32 -12.07
CA LEU A 246 -5.61 -15.54 -10.76
C LEU A 246 -6.58 -15.06 -9.69
N VAL A 247 -6.89 -15.90 -8.71
CA VAL A 247 -7.80 -15.55 -7.62
C VAL A 247 -7.09 -15.67 -6.28
N ALA A 248 -7.17 -14.62 -5.47
CA ALA A 248 -6.70 -14.65 -4.10
C ALA A 248 -7.42 -15.75 -3.30
N GLY A 249 -6.63 -16.60 -2.63
CA GLY A 249 -7.11 -17.63 -1.72
C GLY A 249 -7.53 -17.07 -0.36
N GLY A 250 -8.41 -17.78 0.35
CA GLY A 250 -8.81 -17.48 1.73
C GLY A 250 -9.93 -16.46 1.87
N THR A 251 -10.35 -16.26 3.12
CA THR A 251 -11.28 -15.22 3.57
C THR A 251 -10.48 -14.13 4.29
N GLY A 252 -10.75 -12.86 3.99
CA GLY A 252 -10.04 -11.75 4.62
C GLY A 252 -10.51 -10.39 4.12
N PRO A 253 -9.72 -9.33 4.36
CA PRO A 253 -10.19 -7.95 4.18
C PRO A 253 -10.49 -7.61 2.70
N VAL A 254 -9.83 -8.32 1.77
CA VAL A 254 -10.00 -8.14 0.33
C VAL A 254 -10.03 -9.50 -0.38
N ARG A 255 -10.94 -9.62 -1.36
CA ARG A 255 -10.94 -10.71 -2.34
C ARG A 255 -10.71 -10.11 -3.72
N THR A 256 -9.59 -10.47 -4.34
CA THR A 256 -9.22 -9.98 -5.67
C THR A 256 -9.12 -11.14 -6.67
N CYS A 257 -9.64 -10.92 -7.86
CA CYS A 257 -9.42 -11.73 -9.04
C CYS A 257 -8.84 -10.87 -10.15
N GLU A 258 -7.80 -11.37 -10.80
CA GLU A 258 -7.11 -10.66 -11.87
C GLU A 258 -6.85 -11.54 -13.08
N PHE A 259 -6.91 -10.89 -14.24
CA PHE A 259 -6.37 -11.41 -15.47
C PHE A 259 -5.12 -10.59 -15.80
N THR A 260 -3.97 -11.14 -15.45
CA THR A 260 -2.71 -10.41 -15.48
C THR A 260 -2.22 -10.18 -16.91
N SER A 261 -1.73 -8.97 -17.21
CA SER A 261 -1.02 -8.69 -18.46
C SER A 261 0.50 -8.78 -18.24
N PRO A 262 1.30 -9.00 -19.31
CA PRO A 262 2.76 -8.97 -19.21
C PRO A 262 3.33 -7.65 -18.66
N SER A 263 2.55 -6.55 -18.72
CA SER A 263 2.95 -5.24 -18.22
C SER A 263 2.89 -5.09 -16.70
N GLY A 264 2.33 -6.08 -15.99
CA GLY A 264 2.12 -6.04 -14.55
C GLY A 264 0.84 -5.35 -14.10
N ARG A 265 0.11 -4.68 -15.01
CA ARG A 265 -1.26 -4.23 -14.75
C ARG A 265 -2.26 -5.33 -15.10
N PRO A 266 -3.39 -5.44 -14.38
CA PRO A 266 -4.42 -6.41 -14.73
C PRO A 266 -5.19 -5.94 -15.97
N ARG A 267 -5.32 -6.82 -16.98
CA ARG A 267 -6.25 -6.62 -18.11
C ARG A 267 -7.68 -6.41 -17.62
N LEU A 268 -8.04 -7.17 -16.59
CA LEU A 268 -9.28 -7.06 -15.84
C LEU A 268 -9.02 -7.42 -14.38
N ARG A 269 -9.48 -6.58 -13.46
CA ARG A 269 -9.50 -6.82 -12.02
C ARG A 269 -10.93 -6.73 -11.50
N LEU A 270 -11.34 -7.74 -10.74
CA LEU A 270 -12.54 -7.72 -9.92
C LEU A 270 -12.10 -7.78 -8.45
N MET A 271 -12.57 -6.83 -7.64
CA MET A 271 -12.15 -6.73 -6.24
C MET A 271 -13.31 -6.40 -5.31
N THR A 272 -13.41 -7.16 -4.22
CA THR A 272 -14.32 -6.92 -3.10
C THR A 272 -13.50 -6.57 -1.88
N VAL A 273 -13.70 -5.38 -1.30
CA VAL A 273 -13.08 -4.96 -0.04
C VAL A 273 -14.15 -4.98 1.04
N THR A 274 -14.04 -5.92 1.99
CA THR A 274 -15.00 -6.08 3.10
C THR A 274 -14.54 -5.37 4.37
N ASP A 275 -13.26 -5.02 4.47
CA ASP A 275 -12.75 -4.17 5.55
C ASP A 275 -13.21 -2.71 5.34
N PRO A 276 -13.98 -2.13 6.28
CA PRO A 276 -14.54 -0.79 6.09
C PRO A 276 -13.50 0.32 6.00
N HIS A 277 -12.37 0.20 6.72
CA HIS A 277 -11.30 1.19 6.73
C HIS A 277 -10.52 1.15 5.41
N LEU A 278 -10.22 -0.04 4.90
CA LEU A 278 -9.65 -0.18 3.56
C LEU A 278 -10.61 0.32 2.48
N ALA A 279 -11.92 0.13 2.62
CA ALA A 279 -12.88 0.72 1.69
C ALA A 279 -12.83 2.27 1.72
N GLY A 280 -12.45 2.87 2.86
CA GLY A 280 -12.23 4.29 3.06
C GLY A 280 -11.20 4.90 2.11
N ILE A 281 -10.15 4.15 1.73
CA ILE A 281 -9.11 4.66 0.81
C ILE A 281 -9.69 5.06 -0.56
N TYR A 282 -10.85 4.53 -0.95
CA TYR A 282 -11.50 4.85 -2.21
C TYR A 282 -12.44 6.05 -2.15
N TYR A 283 -12.54 6.74 -1.01
CA TYR A 283 -13.50 7.83 -0.81
C TYR A 283 -13.41 8.94 -1.87
N ASN A 284 -12.21 9.49 -2.10
CA ASN A 284 -12.02 10.54 -3.10
C ASN A 284 -12.32 10.04 -4.53
N THR A 285 -11.97 8.79 -4.82
CA THR A 285 -12.31 8.15 -6.10
C THR A 285 -13.82 8.07 -6.29
N LEU A 286 -14.57 7.71 -5.25
CA LEU A 286 -16.04 7.65 -5.30
C LEU A 286 -16.68 9.05 -5.37
N LEU A 287 -16.05 10.09 -4.83
CA LEU A 287 -16.61 11.45 -4.86
C LEU A 287 -16.39 12.18 -6.19
N TYR A 288 -15.18 12.06 -6.74
CA TYR A 288 -14.68 12.91 -7.84
C TYR A 288 -14.18 12.10 -9.04
N GLY A 289 -14.19 10.77 -8.97
CA GLY A 289 -13.57 9.91 -9.95
C GLY A 289 -14.37 9.69 -11.23
N GLY A 290 -15.63 10.06 -11.33
CA GLY A 290 -16.34 9.82 -12.59
C GLY A 290 -17.81 10.16 -12.55
N THR A 291 -18.55 9.54 -13.47
CA THR A 291 -20.01 9.68 -13.49
C THR A 291 -20.57 8.93 -12.28
N ARG A 292 -21.35 9.62 -11.46
CA ARG A 292 -21.89 9.05 -10.23
C ARG A 292 -22.95 7.99 -10.50
N ILE A 293 -22.93 6.98 -9.64
CA ILE A 293 -23.95 5.95 -9.52
C ILE A 293 -24.64 6.20 -8.19
N GLU A 294 -25.92 6.55 -8.23
CA GLU A 294 -26.73 6.74 -7.03
C GLU A 294 -27.60 5.51 -6.77
N ASN A 295 -27.63 5.07 -5.52
CA ASN A 295 -28.42 3.93 -5.09
C ASN A 295 -28.88 4.11 -3.63
N THR A 296 -29.98 3.49 -3.26
CA THR A 296 -30.48 3.53 -1.87
C THR A 296 -29.60 2.76 -0.90
N MET A 297 -28.80 1.81 -1.38
CA MET A 297 -27.88 1.00 -0.56
C MET A 297 -26.43 1.46 -0.65
N GLY A 298 -26.16 2.60 -1.29
CA GLY A 298 -24.81 3.14 -1.37
C GLY A 298 -24.56 4.00 -2.60
N SER A 299 -23.28 4.25 -2.87
CA SER A 299 -22.85 5.18 -3.91
C SER A 299 -21.67 4.63 -4.69
N GLY A 300 -21.60 4.94 -5.97
CA GLY A 300 -20.51 4.51 -6.84
C GLY A 300 -20.12 5.53 -7.88
N ILE A 301 -19.14 5.15 -8.69
CA ILE A 301 -18.73 5.89 -9.87
C ILE A 301 -18.49 4.94 -11.02
N VAL A 302 -18.55 5.49 -12.23
CA VAL A 302 -18.07 4.86 -13.44
C VAL A 302 -17.24 5.83 -14.27
N ARG A 303 -16.11 5.33 -14.76
CA ARG A 303 -15.23 5.92 -15.76
C ARG A 303 -14.83 4.83 -16.78
N PRO A 304 -14.19 5.17 -17.90
CA PRO A 304 -13.94 4.20 -18.98
C PRO A 304 -13.15 2.95 -18.57
N ASP A 305 -12.25 3.06 -17.60
CA ASP A 305 -11.33 2.01 -17.15
C ASP A 305 -11.66 1.46 -15.76
N LEU A 306 -12.62 2.05 -15.05
CA LEU A 306 -12.95 1.68 -13.67
C LEU A 306 -14.41 1.98 -13.33
N ALA A 307 -15.06 1.04 -12.64
CA ALA A 307 -16.32 1.26 -11.97
C ALA A 307 -16.24 0.70 -10.56
N ALA A 308 -16.68 1.50 -9.59
CA ALA A 308 -16.65 1.12 -8.19
C ALA A 308 -17.99 1.46 -7.54
N PHE A 309 -18.44 0.62 -6.61
CA PHE A 309 -19.66 0.82 -5.85
C PHE A 309 -19.40 0.48 -4.39
N ARG A 310 -19.62 1.44 -3.50
CA ARG A 310 -19.58 1.23 -2.06
C ARG A 310 -20.99 1.00 -1.56
N ALA A 311 -21.25 -0.18 -1.01
CA ALA A 311 -22.51 -0.54 -0.38
C ALA A 311 -22.43 -0.39 1.14
N ASP A 312 -23.52 0.07 1.74
CA ASP A 312 -23.70 0.10 3.18
C ASP A 312 -24.32 -1.24 3.64
N CYS A 313 -23.47 -2.17 4.06
CA CYS A 313 -23.88 -3.49 4.54
C CYS A 313 -24.03 -3.50 6.06
N GLN A 314 -24.74 -4.50 6.62
CA GLN A 314 -24.87 -4.69 8.07
C GLN A 314 -23.51 -4.92 8.75
N THR A 315 -22.55 -5.51 8.03
CA THR A 315 -21.18 -5.77 8.49
C THR A 315 -20.24 -4.58 8.30
N GLY A 316 -20.76 -3.43 7.83
CA GLY A 316 -19.97 -2.25 7.49
C GLY A 316 -19.92 -1.96 5.99
N ARG A 317 -19.21 -0.89 5.62
CA ARG A 317 -19.11 -0.46 4.23
C ARG A 317 -18.26 -1.44 3.44
N THR A 318 -18.81 -1.93 2.33
CA THR A 318 -18.11 -2.84 1.41
C THR A 318 -17.92 -2.16 0.06
N LEU A 319 -16.72 -2.27 -0.52
CA LEU A 319 -16.45 -1.80 -1.88
C LEU A 319 -16.47 -2.97 -2.87
N PHE A 320 -17.15 -2.78 -3.99
CA PHE A 320 -17.04 -3.63 -5.19
C PHE A 320 -16.40 -2.81 -6.30
N LEU A 321 -15.36 -3.36 -6.94
CA LEU A 321 -14.58 -2.67 -7.96
C LEU A 321 -14.36 -3.56 -9.18
N VAL A 322 -14.51 -2.96 -10.36
CA VAL A 322 -14.15 -3.50 -11.67
C VAL A 322 -13.18 -2.53 -12.32
N GLN A 323 -12.02 -3.00 -12.73
CA GLN A 323 -10.98 -2.18 -13.37
C GLN A 323 -10.36 -2.90 -14.57
N THR A 324 -9.99 -2.15 -15.60
CA THR A 324 -9.33 -2.66 -16.80
C THR A 324 -8.13 -1.77 -17.16
N GLU A 325 -7.10 -2.32 -17.80
CA GLU A 325 -5.94 -1.52 -18.23
C GLU A 325 -6.24 -0.62 -19.44
N ASP A 326 -7.28 -0.92 -20.23
CA ASP A 326 -7.63 -0.22 -21.46
C ASP A 326 -8.98 0.51 -21.36
N SER A 327 -8.94 1.84 -21.39
CA SER A 327 -10.13 2.71 -21.39
C SER A 327 -11.14 2.42 -22.52
N ARG A 328 -10.73 1.75 -23.60
CA ARG A 328 -11.64 1.29 -24.67
C ARG A 328 -12.62 0.22 -24.18
N GLN A 329 -12.37 -0.39 -23.02
CA GLN A 329 -13.21 -1.40 -22.40
C GLN A 329 -14.32 -0.82 -21.49
N ALA A 330 -14.67 0.46 -21.66
CA ALA A 330 -15.76 1.11 -20.93
C ALA A 330 -17.06 0.32 -20.90
N ALA A 331 -17.42 -0.33 -22.02
CA ALA A 331 -18.61 -1.18 -22.09
C ALA A 331 -18.50 -2.43 -21.21
N THR A 332 -17.31 -3.03 -21.10
CA THR A 332 -17.03 -4.16 -20.21
C THR A 332 -17.18 -3.75 -18.75
N VAL A 333 -16.52 -2.66 -18.36
CA VAL A 333 -16.58 -2.10 -17.00
C VAL A 333 -18.02 -1.78 -16.58
N LYS A 334 -18.76 -1.05 -17.42
CA LYS A 334 -20.17 -0.70 -17.18
C LYS A 334 -21.09 -1.92 -17.03
N ALA A 335 -20.88 -2.95 -17.85
CA ALA A 335 -21.73 -4.14 -17.86
C ALA A 335 -21.43 -5.10 -16.70
N LEU A 336 -20.16 -5.18 -16.26
CA LEU A 336 -19.74 -6.11 -15.21
C LEU A 336 -20.13 -5.63 -13.82
N LEU A 337 -19.97 -4.34 -13.50
CA LEU A 337 -20.11 -3.85 -12.12
C LEU A 337 -21.43 -4.28 -11.46
N PRO A 338 -22.63 -4.07 -12.05
CA PRO A 338 -23.88 -4.46 -11.40
C PRO A 338 -23.97 -5.96 -11.09
N ARG A 339 -23.52 -6.80 -12.04
CA ARG A 339 -23.58 -8.26 -11.92
C ARG A 339 -22.58 -8.78 -10.90
N TYR A 340 -21.37 -8.21 -10.93
CA TYR A 340 -20.31 -8.54 -9.99
C TYR A 340 -20.69 -8.15 -8.55
N ALA A 341 -21.11 -6.89 -8.35
CA ALA A 341 -21.54 -6.41 -7.04
C ALA A 341 -22.73 -7.21 -6.49
N ALA A 342 -23.73 -7.54 -7.33
CA ALA A 342 -24.85 -8.39 -6.90
C ALA A 342 -24.41 -9.79 -6.44
N ALA A 343 -23.49 -10.42 -7.18
CA ALA A 343 -22.99 -11.75 -6.85
C ALA A 343 -22.16 -11.74 -5.55
N GLU A 344 -21.22 -10.79 -5.42
CA GLU A 344 -20.37 -10.69 -4.25
C GLU A 344 -21.13 -10.21 -3.01
N ALA A 345 -22.07 -9.27 -3.15
CA ALA A 345 -22.92 -8.85 -2.04
C ALA A 345 -23.79 -10.01 -1.51
N THR A 346 -24.25 -10.89 -2.39
CA THR A 346 -24.94 -12.13 -1.98
C THR A 346 -23.99 -13.06 -1.23
N ARG A 347 -22.77 -13.27 -1.74
CA ARG A 347 -21.75 -14.14 -1.13
C ARG A 347 -21.39 -13.70 0.29
N ILE A 348 -21.28 -12.40 0.54
CA ILE A 348 -20.91 -11.84 1.86
C ILE A 348 -22.11 -11.55 2.76
N GLY A 349 -23.35 -11.81 2.32
CA GLY A 349 -24.55 -11.57 3.11
C GLY A 349 -25.00 -10.11 3.19
N CYS A 350 -24.51 -9.23 2.33
CA CYS A 350 -24.93 -7.82 2.25
C CYS A 350 -26.30 -7.63 1.56
N GLY A 351 -26.73 -8.62 0.77
CA GLY A 351 -27.91 -8.53 -0.09
C GLY A 351 -27.60 -7.81 -1.41
N PRO A 352 -28.18 -8.26 -2.55
CA PRO A 352 -27.73 -7.80 -3.86
C PRO A 352 -28.15 -6.35 -4.16
N PRO A 353 -27.22 -5.43 -4.47
CA PRO A 353 -27.58 -4.09 -4.90
C PRO A 353 -28.20 -4.06 -6.29
N ARG A 354 -29.28 -3.27 -6.42
CA ARG A 354 -29.91 -2.96 -7.70
C ARG A 354 -29.22 -1.77 -8.35
N ILE A 355 -28.01 -1.98 -8.83
CA ILE A 355 -27.18 -0.92 -9.41
C ILE A 355 -27.65 -0.63 -10.84
N THR A 356 -27.92 0.64 -11.14
CA THR A 356 -28.12 1.12 -12.51
C THR A 356 -26.96 2.03 -12.88
N VAL A 357 -26.20 1.66 -13.91
CA VAL A 357 -25.04 2.44 -14.37
C VAL A 357 -25.50 3.42 -15.45
N PRO A 358 -25.16 4.72 -15.36
CA PRO A 358 -25.45 5.69 -16.40
C PRO A 358 -24.88 5.26 -17.77
N ARG A 359 -25.63 5.54 -18.84
CA ARG A 359 -25.26 5.13 -20.20
C ARG A 359 -23.97 5.76 -20.68
#